data_AF-A0A522A9C1-F1
#
_entry.id   AF-A0A522A9C1-F1
#
_cell.length_a   1.000
_cell.length_b   1.000
_cell.length_c   1.000
_cell.angle_alpha   90.00
_cell.angle_beta   90.00
_cell.angle_gamma   90.00
#
_symmetry.space_group_name_H-M   'P 1'
#
loop_
_entity.id
_entity.type
_entity.pdbx_description
1 polymer ?
#
loop_
_entity_poly.entity_id
_entity_poly.type
_entity_poly.pdbx_seq_one_letter_code
_entity_poly.pdbx_strand_id
1 'polypeptide(L)'
;MRSLVIIFLTVGIAATFGFELQGNASSVGEEQSNHHCRMPDRSQVRIPAGTFLMGSEEYNTEEGPVRSVSVAAFWIDRYDVTNHQFSEFVAATHYVTDAERKPKPADYPDIPPDKLTAGAAVFNAPQSKPAEMDLRWWQFSKGANWRHPHGPGSTIKGHDDEPVVQVSY
;
A
#
# COMPACT_ATOMS: atom_id res chain seq x y z
N MET A 1 14.09 -53.67 -63.53
CA MET A 1 13.66 -53.43 -64.92
C MET A 1 12.15 -53.17 -64.93
N ARG A 2 11.73 -52.10 -65.63
CA ARG A 2 10.37 -51.78 -66.11
C ARG A 2 9.35 -51.12 -65.15
N SER A 3 9.34 -49.78 -65.21
CA SER A 3 8.25 -48.89 -65.66
C SER A 3 6.76 -49.16 -65.32
N LEU A 4 6.14 -48.13 -64.69
CA LEU A 4 4.97 -47.31 -65.12
C LEU A 4 3.50 -47.83 -64.99
N VAL A 5 2.60 -46.85 -64.78
CA VAL A 5 1.12 -46.76 -65.05
C VAL A 5 0.23 -46.96 -63.79
N ILE A 6 -0.36 -45.94 -63.14
CA ILE A 6 -1.50 -45.02 -63.45
C ILE A 6 -2.90 -45.59 -63.09
N ILE A 7 -3.50 -44.94 -62.08
CA ILE A 7 -4.93 -44.59 -61.79
C ILE A 7 -5.97 -45.70 -61.61
N PHE A 8 -6.64 -45.67 -60.44
CA PHE A 8 -8.10 -45.80 -60.36
C PHE A 8 -8.68 -44.79 -59.35
N LEU A 9 -9.62 -43.97 -59.83
CA LEU A 9 -10.53 -43.12 -59.07
C LEU A 9 -11.63 -43.99 -58.43
N THR A 10 -11.96 -43.77 -57.16
CA THR A 10 -13.36 -43.89 -56.68
C THR A 10 -13.59 -43.00 -55.46
N VAL A 11 -14.62 -42.17 -55.57
CA VAL A 11 -15.21 -41.31 -54.54
C VAL A 11 -16.07 -42.16 -53.60
N GLY A 12 -16.05 -41.85 -52.30
CA GLY A 12 -16.98 -42.42 -51.32
C GLY A 12 -17.00 -41.59 -50.04
N ILE A 13 -17.85 -40.57 -50.01
CA ILE A 13 -18.18 -39.78 -48.82
C ILE A 13 -19.26 -40.54 -48.04
N ALA A 14 -19.01 -40.83 -46.76
CA ALA A 14 -20.07 -41.05 -45.79
C ALA A 14 -19.57 -40.53 -44.43
N ALA A 15 -20.19 -39.44 -43.99
CA ALA A 15 -19.97 -38.84 -42.69
C ALA A 15 -20.76 -39.61 -41.62
N THR A 16 -20.09 -39.97 -40.53
CA THR A 16 -20.71 -40.34 -39.26
C THR A 16 -20.05 -39.52 -38.15
N PHE A 17 -20.85 -38.62 -37.58
CA PHE A 17 -20.50 -37.76 -36.46
C PHE A 17 -20.80 -38.49 -35.15
N GLY A 18 -19.81 -38.47 -34.25
CA GLY A 18 -19.95 -38.25 -32.80
C GLY A 18 -20.59 -39.34 -31.93
N PHE A 19 -19.87 -39.81 -30.92
CA PHE A 19 -19.84 -39.18 -29.58
C PHE A 19 -19.03 -40.10 -28.64
N GLU A 20 -17.79 -39.72 -28.35
CA GLU A 20 -16.93 -40.43 -27.40
C GLU A 20 -16.80 -39.56 -26.13
N LEU A 21 -17.14 -40.14 -24.99
CA LEU A 21 -17.10 -39.49 -23.69
C LEU A 21 -15.65 -39.45 -23.19
N GLN A 22 -14.87 -38.48 -23.64
CA GLN A 22 -13.65 -38.11 -22.93
C GLN A 22 -14.01 -37.25 -21.71
N GLY A 23 -13.88 -37.84 -20.53
CA GLY A 23 -13.72 -37.08 -19.30
C GLY A 23 -12.47 -36.23 -19.40
N ASN A 24 -12.63 -34.91 -19.27
CA ASN A 24 -11.53 -33.99 -19.08
C ASN A 24 -11.73 -33.32 -17.73
N ALA A 25 -11.05 -33.83 -16.71
CA ALA A 25 -10.83 -33.10 -15.48
C ALA A 25 -9.90 -31.93 -15.83
N SER A 26 -10.49 -30.78 -16.12
CA SER A 26 -9.73 -29.54 -16.25
C SER A 26 -9.12 -29.23 -14.89
N SER A 27 -7.80 -29.46 -14.77
CA SER A 27 -7.00 -28.87 -13.72
C SER A 27 -7.11 -27.35 -13.88
N VAL A 28 -7.79 -26.70 -12.93
CA VAL A 28 -7.70 -25.25 -12.75
C VAL A 28 -6.23 -24.97 -12.44
N GLY A 29 -5.53 -24.34 -13.38
CA GLY A 29 -4.18 -23.85 -13.14
C GLY A 29 -4.22 -22.79 -12.05
N GLU A 30 -3.47 -23.01 -10.98
CA GLU A 30 -3.12 -21.96 -10.03
C GLU A 30 -2.37 -20.86 -10.81
N GLU A 31 -3.07 -19.78 -11.11
CA GLU A 31 -2.43 -18.52 -11.48
C GLU A 31 -1.75 -18.01 -10.21
N GLN A 32 -0.47 -18.37 -10.05
CA GLN A 32 0.39 -17.78 -9.03
C GLN A 32 0.46 -16.28 -9.32
N SER A 33 -0.28 -15.50 -8.53
CA SER A 33 -0.23 -14.06 -8.60
C SER A 33 1.16 -13.61 -8.16
N ASN A 34 2.00 -13.35 -9.15
CA ASN A 34 3.32 -12.76 -8.96
C ASN A 34 3.12 -11.27 -8.65
N HIS A 35 2.47 -10.95 -7.53
CA HIS A 35 2.41 -9.61 -6.97
C HIS A 35 3.76 -9.30 -6.34
N HIS A 36 4.78 -9.16 -7.19
CA HIS A 36 5.97 -8.44 -6.78
C HIS A 36 5.51 -6.98 -6.61
N CYS A 37 5.46 -6.51 -5.35
CA CYS A 37 5.37 -5.07 -5.11
C CYS A 37 6.60 -4.48 -5.80
N ARG A 38 6.38 -3.76 -6.89
CA ARG A 38 7.46 -3.13 -7.63
C ARG A 38 7.73 -1.84 -6.89
N MET A 39 8.97 -1.65 -6.44
CA MET A 39 9.46 -0.39 -5.89
C MET A 39 8.81 0.78 -6.64
N PRO A 40 8.00 1.62 -5.97
CA PRO A 40 7.36 2.73 -6.65
C PRO A 40 8.46 3.60 -7.25
N ASP A 41 8.37 3.87 -8.56
CA ASP A 41 9.22 4.90 -9.13
C ASP A 41 8.91 6.21 -8.41
N ARG A 42 9.90 7.10 -8.30
CA ARG A 42 9.68 8.44 -7.72
C ARG A 42 8.86 9.32 -8.67
N SER A 43 7.85 8.76 -9.35
CA SER A 43 7.06 9.48 -10.33
C SER A 43 6.08 10.40 -9.64
N GLN A 44 6.32 11.68 -9.85
CA GLN A 44 5.34 12.72 -9.62
C GLN A 44 4.40 12.81 -10.80
N VAL A 45 3.15 13.15 -10.52
CA VAL A 45 2.15 13.50 -11.53
C VAL A 45 1.85 14.99 -11.45
N ARG A 46 1.76 15.62 -12.62
CA ARG A 46 1.42 17.04 -12.70
C ARG A 46 -0.10 17.19 -12.68
N ILE A 47 -0.60 17.89 -11.68
CA ILE A 47 -2.00 18.29 -11.58
C ILE A 47 -2.12 19.69 -12.20
N PRO A 48 -2.99 19.89 -13.22
CA PRO A 48 -3.20 21.21 -13.79
C PRO A 48 -3.87 22.16 -12.79
N ALA A 49 -3.73 23.46 -13.02
CA ALA A 49 -4.46 24.46 -12.25
C ALA A 49 -5.96 24.27 -12.44
N GLY A 50 -6.75 24.52 -11.39
CA GLY A 50 -8.19 24.33 -11.46
C GLY A 50 -8.91 24.79 -10.22
N THR A 51 -10.24 24.80 -10.33
CA THR A 51 -11.16 25.10 -9.24
C THR A 51 -12.02 23.86 -9.00
N PHE A 52 -12.20 23.47 -7.75
CA PHE A 52 -13.02 22.33 -7.34
C PHE A 52 -13.77 22.64 -6.04
N LEU A 53 -14.75 21.81 -5.71
CA LEU A 53 -15.48 21.87 -4.44
C LEU A 53 -14.74 21.03 -3.40
N MET A 54 -14.31 21.67 -2.31
CA MET A 54 -13.62 21.03 -1.20
C MET A 54 -14.54 20.93 0.01
N GLY A 55 -14.54 19.77 0.66
CA GLY A 55 -15.33 19.47 1.86
C GLY A 55 -16.53 18.56 1.57
N SER A 56 -17.27 18.22 2.62
CA SER A 56 -18.48 17.37 2.57
C SER A 56 -19.50 17.82 3.62
N GLU A 57 -20.79 17.64 3.34
CA GLU A 57 -21.89 17.80 4.32
C GLU A 57 -22.51 16.44 4.72
N GLU A 58 -21.99 15.32 4.21
CA GLU A 58 -22.67 14.01 4.27
C GLU A 58 -22.39 13.22 5.54
N TYR A 59 -21.17 13.30 6.08
CA TYR A 59 -20.72 12.39 7.14
C TYR A 59 -20.43 13.12 8.45
N ASN A 60 -19.38 13.93 8.48
CA ASN A 60 -18.95 14.62 9.68
C ASN A 60 -18.95 16.14 9.48
N THR A 61 -19.43 16.89 10.47
CA THR A 61 -19.57 18.34 10.40
C THR A 61 -18.24 19.05 10.16
N GLU A 62 -17.13 18.48 10.66
CA GLU A 62 -15.77 19.02 10.48
C GLU A 62 -15.22 18.88 9.06
N GLU A 63 -15.83 18.04 8.20
CA GLU A 63 -15.46 17.94 6.79
C GLU A 63 -16.03 19.11 5.97
N GLY A 64 -17.02 19.83 6.51
CA GLY A 64 -17.66 20.97 5.89
C GLY A 64 -17.04 22.32 6.28
N PRO A 65 -17.60 23.44 5.75
CA PRO A 65 -18.60 23.46 4.70
C PRO A 65 -17.98 23.18 3.33
N VAL A 66 -18.80 22.71 2.39
CA VAL A 66 -18.41 22.63 0.98
C VAL A 66 -18.12 24.03 0.44
N ARG A 67 -16.91 24.24 -0.11
CA ARG A 67 -16.48 25.54 -0.64
C ARG A 67 -15.71 25.42 -1.94
N SER A 68 -15.81 26.44 -2.78
CA SER A 68 -15.05 26.54 -4.03
C SER A 68 -13.60 26.94 -3.74
N VAL A 69 -12.64 26.10 -4.11
CA VAL A 69 -11.19 26.33 -3.91
C VAL A 69 -10.48 26.30 -5.24
N SER A 70 -9.60 27.29 -5.48
CA SER A 70 -8.72 27.34 -6.64
C SER A 70 -7.28 27.05 -6.22
N VAL A 71 -6.61 26.18 -6.97
CA VAL A 71 -5.18 25.86 -6.79
C VAL A 71 -4.44 26.09 -8.10
N ALA A 72 -3.19 26.55 -7.99
CA ALA A 72 -2.28 26.61 -9.14
C ALA A 72 -1.90 25.19 -9.59
N ALA A 73 -1.28 25.05 -10.76
CA ALA A 73 -0.76 23.75 -11.19
C ALA A 73 0.41 23.33 -10.28
N PHE A 74 0.45 22.06 -9.88
CA PHE A 74 1.48 21.53 -9.00
C PHE A 74 1.83 20.08 -9.35
N TRP A 75 2.94 19.61 -8.79
CA TRP A 75 3.33 18.20 -8.84
C TRP A 75 3.00 17.54 -7.51
N ILE A 76 2.52 16.31 -7.55
CA ILE A 76 2.28 15.48 -6.37
C ILE A 76 2.83 14.08 -6.61
N ASP A 77 3.39 13.46 -5.57
CA ASP A 77 3.85 12.08 -5.64
C ASP A 77 2.66 11.15 -5.91
N ARG A 78 2.87 10.10 -6.72
CA ARG A 78 1.82 9.11 -7.02
C ARG A 78 1.52 8.19 -5.83
N TYR A 79 2.52 7.98 -4.98
CA TYR A 79 2.47 7.07 -3.83
C TYR A 79 3.00 7.80 -2.61
N ASP A 80 2.63 7.33 -1.43
CA ASP A 80 3.23 7.78 -0.18
C ASP A 80 4.74 7.47 -0.18
N VAL A 81 5.50 8.24 0.59
CA VAL A 81 6.93 7.98 0.79
C VAL A 81 7.11 6.62 1.45
N THR A 82 7.90 5.75 0.84
CA THR A 82 8.10 4.39 1.36
C THR A 82 9.20 4.30 2.42
N ASN A 83 9.20 3.21 3.19
CA ASN A 83 10.28 2.87 4.12
C ASN A 83 11.66 2.89 3.45
N HIS A 84 11.77 2.35 2.23
CA HIS A 84 13.02 2.38 1.47
C HIS A 84 13.47 3.81 1.15
N GLN A 85 12.59 4.64 0.58
CA GLN A 85 12.90 6.03 0.22
C GLN A 85 13.31 6.85 1.45
N PHE A 86 12.59 6.68 2.56
CA PHE A 86 12.91 7.35 3.81
C PHE A 86 14.26 6.86 4.38
N SER A 87 14.57 5.56 4.23
CA SER A 87 15.87 5.02 4.65
C SER A 87 17.04 5.62 3.86
N GLU A 88 16.88 5.87 2.56
CA GLU A 88 17.87 6.56 1.74
C GLU A 88 18.08 8.00 2.22
N PHE A 89 16.99 8.70 2.54
CA PHE A 89 17.04 10.05 3.12
C PHE A 89 17.79 10.06 4.46
N VAL A 90 17.46 9.16 5.38
CA VAL A 90 18.14 9.06 6.68
C VAL A 90 19.61 8.66 6.52
N ALA A 91 19.94 7.76 5.60
CA ALA A 91 21.32 7.36 5.33
C ALA A 91 22.16 8.53 4.79
N ALA A 92 21.58 9.37 3.93
CA ALA A 92 22.27 10.50 3.33
C ALA A 92 22.43 11.70 4.29
N THR A 93 21.51 11.87 5.24
CA THR A 93 21.44 13.08 6.08
C THR A 93 21.77 12.84 7.55
N HIS A 94 21.80 11.57 7.98
CA HIS A 94 21.82 11.17 9.38
C HIS A 94 20.66 11.77 10.19
N TYR A 95 19.52 12.02 9.54
CA TYR A 95 18.33 12.55 10.18
C TYR A 95 17.83 11.61 11.30
N VAL A 96 17.42 12.21 12.41
CA VAL A 96 16.82 11.53 13.56
C VAL A 96 15.39 12.06 13.69
N THR A 97 14.39 11.19 13.65
CA THR A 97 12.98 11.62 13.71
C THR A 97 12.60 12.11 15.10
N ASP A 98 11.49 12.83 15.22
CA ASP A 98 10.99 13.23 16.55
C ASP A 98 10.64 12.03 17.43
N ALA A 99 10.12 10.95 16.85
CA ALA A 99 9.86 9.69 17.56
C ALA A 99 11.13 9.04 18.12
N GLU A 100 12.31 9.33 17.55
CA GLU A 100 13.60 8.85 18.04
C GLU A 100 14.23 9.78 19.09
N ARG A 101 13.73 11.02 19.22
CA ARG A 101 14.25 12.03 20.15
C ARG A 101 13.54 11.97 21.49
N LYS A 102 14.28 12.23 22.57
CA LYS A 102 13.65 12.50 23.86
C LYS A 102 12.96 13.87 23.78
N PRO A 103 11.65 13.97 24.06
CA PRO A 103 10.95 15.25 24.04
C PRO A 103 11.55 16.23 25.06
N LYS A 104 11.52 17.53 24.74
CA LYS A 104 12.00 18.56 25.67
C LYS A 104 10.89 18.89 26.67
N PRO A 105 11.19 18.95 27.98
CA PRO A 105 10.18 19.28 28.99
C PRO A 105 9.46 20.62 28.77
N ALA A 106 10.14 21.59 28.15
CA ALA A 106 9.57 22.91 27.86
C ALA A 106 8.39 22.85 26.88
N ASP A 107 8.37 21.87 25.98
CA ASP A 107 7.32 21.69 24.97
C ASP A 107 6.11 20.93 25.55
N TYR A 108 6.30 20.25 26.69
CA TYR A 108 5.32 19.37 27.33
C TYR A 108 5.27 19.58 28.86
N PRO A 109 4.89 20.76 29.34
CA PRO A 109 4.94 21.10 30.77
C PRO A 109 4.05 20.23 31.65
N ASP A 110 2.98 19.66 31.08
CA ASP A 110 2.01 18.83 31.81
C ASP A 110 2.43 17.35 31.93
N ILE A 111 3.51 16.94 31.25
CA ILE A 111 4.02 15.57 31.30
C ILE A 111 5.20 15.50 32.28
N PRO A 112 5.14 14.64 33.31
CA PRO A 112 6.26 14.46 34.23
C PRO A 112 7.57 14.13 33.47
N PRO A 113 8.71 14.76 33.82
CA PRO A 113 9.96 14.60 33.07
C PRO A 113 10.49 13.15 32.94
N ASP A 114 10.11 12.27 33.87
CA ASP A 114 10.43 10.84 33.85
C ASP A 114 9.60 10.04 32.83
N LYS A 115 8.46 10.60 32.38
CA LYS A 115 7.59 10.01 31.35
C LYS A 115 7.93 10.48 29.94
N LEU A 116 8.65 11.59 29.80
CA LEU A 116 9.15 12.09 28.52
C LEU A 116 10.23 11.15 27.98
N THR A 117 9.82 10.25 27.08
CA THR A 117 10.70 9.28 26.44
C THR A 117 10.50 9.29 24.94
N ALA A 118 11.52 8.89 24.18
CA ALA A 118 11.38 8.67 22.75
C ALA A 118 10.38 7.53 22.50
N GLY A 119 9.55 7.70 21.49
CA GLY A 119 8.46 6.79 21.16
C GLY A 119 7.39 7.51 20.34
N ALA A 120 6.35 6.77 20.01
CA ALA A 120 5.24 7.27 19.23
C ALA A 120 3.94 6.58 19.60
N ALA A 121 2.81 7.12 19.12
CA ALA A 121 1.51 6.49 19.26
C ALA A 121 1.41 5.30 18.31
N VAL A 122 1.06 4.12 18.83
CA VAL A 122 0.82 2.90 18.06
C VAL A 122 -0.67 2.59 18.12
N PHE A 123 -1.25 2.30 16.97
CA PHE A 123 -2.64 1.88 16.87
C PHE A 123 -2.77 0.41 17.29
N ASN A 124 -3.62 0.16 18.29
CA ASN A 124 -3.94 -1.15 18.82
C ASN A 124 -5.44 -1.35 18.76
N ALA A 125 -5.93 -1.82 17.61
CA ALA A 125 -7.34 -2.06 17.39
C ALA A 125 -7.83 -3.26 18.20
N PRO A 126 -9.05 -3.22 18.78
CA PRO A 126 -9.67 -4.41 19.33
C PRO A 126 -9.90 -5.46 18.24
N GLN A 127 -9.70 -6.75 18.58
CA GLN A 127 -9.85 -7.85 17.62
C GLN A 127 -11.30 -8.03 17.12
N SER A 128 -12.28 -7.58 17.90
CA SER A 128 -13.69 -7.55 17.51
C SER A 128 -14.10 -6.15 17.10
N LYS A 129 -14.95 -6.03 16.07
CA LYS A 129 -15.52 -4.76 15.65
C LYS A 129 -16.20 -4.07 16.85
N PRO A 130 -15.67 -2.92 17.30
CA PRO A 130 -16.21 -2.22 18.46
C PRO A 130 -17.50 -1.48 18.06
N ALA A 131 -18.35 -1.21 19.06
CA ALA A 131 -19.59 -0.47 18.85
C ALA A 131 -19.34 1.02 18.56
N GLU A 132 -18.22 1.57 19.05
CA GLU A 132 -17.85 2.98 18.93
C GLU A 132 -16.34 3.13 18.68
N MET A 133 -15.94 4.25 18.07
CA MET A 133 -14.54 4.66 17.92
C MET A 133 -14.00 5.12 19.27
N ASP A 134 -12.91 4.51 19.73
CA ASP A 134 -12.34 4.81 21.05
C ASP A 134 -10.87 5.22 20.91
N LEU A 135 -10.57 6.46 21.31
CA LEU A 135 -9.21 7.02 21.25
C LEU A 135 -8.20 6.20 22.06
N ARG A 136 -8.64 5.36 23.01
CA ARG A 136 -7.77 4.44 23.77
C ARG A 136 -7.11 3.35 22.92
N TRP A 137 -7.49 3.19 21.66
CA TRP A 137 -6.79 2.31 20.72
C TRP A 137 -5.42 2.86 20.34
N TRP A 138 -5.20 4.17 20.45
CA TRP A 138 -3.88 4.75 20.31
C TRP A 138 -3.16 4.73 21.65
N GLN A 139 -2.03 4.03 21.70
CA GLN A 139 -1.24 3.88 22.91
C GLN A 139 0.19 4.33 22.66
N PHE A 140 0.73 5.12 23.58
CA PHE A 140 2.13 5.52 23.49
C PHE A 140 3.05 4.32 23.73
N SER A 141 3.89 4.01 22.74
CA SER A 141 4.86 2.92 22.80
C SER A 141 6.27 3.50 22.84
N LYS A 142 6.95 3.31 23.98
CA LYS A 142 8.34 3.75 24.16
C LYS A 142 9.23 3.04 23.14
N GLY A 143 9.99 3.82 22.38
CA GLY A 143 10.90 3.33 21.35
C GLY A 143 10.23 2.92 20.03
N ALA A 144 8.91 3.13 19.88
CA ALA A 144 8.30 3.06 18.55
C ALA A 144 8.79 4.22 17.68
N ASN A 145 9.21 3.91 16.46
CA ASN A 145 9.70 4.85 15.46
C ASN A 145 9.54 4.25 14.07
N TRP A 146 10.01 4.93 13.03
CA TRP A 146 9.85 4.48 11.65
C TRP A 146 10.53 3.13 11.34
N ARG A 147 11.62 2.75 12.03
CA ARG A 147 12.27 1.43 11.88
C ARG A 147 11.58 0.33 12.70
N HIS A 148 10.89 0.73 13.76
CA HIS A 148 10.19 -0.13 14.72
C HIS A 148 8.74 0.39 14.91
N PRO A 149 7.89 0.31 13.87
CA PRO A 149 6.62 1.05 13.80
C PRO A 149 5.60 0.65 14.87
N HIS A 150 5.72 -0.55 15.42
CA HIS A 150 4.86 -1.08 16.50
C HIS A 150 5.58 -1.13 17.86
N GLY A 151 6.76 -0.50 17.98
CA GLY A 151 7.59 -0.52 19.18
C GLY A 151 8.74 -1.54 19.14
N PRO A 152 9.48 -1.66 20.25
CA PRO A 152 10.67 -2.50 20.33
C PRO A 152 10.39 -3.95 19.90
N GLY A 153 11.23 -4.48 19.01
CA GLY A 153 11.09 -5.84 18.47
C GLY A 153 10.28 -5.94 17.17
N SER A 154 9.53 -4.90 16.78
CA SER A 154 8.98 -4.81 15.41
C SER A 154 10.07 -4.42 14.40
N THR A 155 9.82 -4.58 13.10
CA THR A 155 10.80 -4.22 12.06
C THR A 155 10.10 -3.88 10.75
N ILE A 156 10.76 -3.06 9.93
CA ILE A 156 10.37 -2.79 8.54
C ILE A 156 10.99 -3.77 7.53
N LYS A 157 11.75 -4.78 7.98
CA LYS A 157 12.36 -5.76 7.06
C LYS A 157 11.28 -6.51 6.28
N GLY A 158 11.32 -6.42 4.95
CA GLY A 158 10.30 -7.01 4.07
C GLY A 158 9.08 -6.10 3.82
N HIS A 159 9.11 -4.87 4.35
CA HIS A 159 8.08 -3.83 4.20
C HIS A 159 8.65 -2.57 3.53
N ASP A 160 9.65 -2.75 2.66
CA ASP A 160 10.40 -1.66 2.01
C ASP A 160 9.53 -0.74 1.15
N ASP A 161 8.44 -1.29 0.58
CA ASP A 161 7.48 -0.59 -0.28
C ASP A 161 6.25 -0.05 0.45
N GLU A 162 6.14 -0.32 1.76
CA GLU A 162 5.05 0.23 2.55
C GLU A 162 5.33 1.70 2.91
N PRO A 163 4.27 2.52 3.09
CA PRO A 163 4.42 3.89 3.56
C PRO A 163 5.21 3.94 4.86
N VAL A 164 6.18 4.86 4.93
CA VAL A 164 6.86 5.14 6.19
C VAL A 164 5.88 5.76 7.18
N VAL A 165 5.92 5.28 8.42
CA VAL A 165 5.06 5.77 9.52
C VAL A 165 5.91 6.27 10.70
N GLN A 166 5.26 6.83 11.73
CA GLN A 166 5.94 7.43 12.90
C GLN A 166 6.90 8.57 12.53
N VAL A 167 6.51 9.36 11.52
CA VAL A 167 7.19 10.58 11.04
C VAL A 167 6.31 11.80 11.32
N SER A 168 6.93 12.90 11.73
CA SER A 168 6.27 14.20 12.00
C SER A 168 6.41 15.15 10.81
N TYR A 169 5.71 16.30 10.88
CA TYR A 169 5.75 17.38 9.89
C TYR A 169 7.04 18.19 9.95
#